data_AF-A0A168MWY3-F1
#
_entry.id   AF-A0A168MWY3-F1
#
_cell.length_a   1.000
_cell.length_b   1.000
_cell.length_c   1.000
_cell.angle_alpha   90.00
_cell.angle_beta   90.00
_cell.angle_gamma   90.00
#
_symmetry.space_group_name_H-M   'P 1'
#
loop_
_entity.id
_entity.type
_entity.pdbx_description
1 polymer ?
#
loop_
_entity_poly.entity_id
_entity_poly.type
_entity_poly.pdbx_seq_one_letter_code
_entity_poly.pdbx_strand_id
1 'polypeptide(L)'
;MEEIGIRPKVEQVKEPTSILSKVGQLEDLSEGDLYVKLKKLQRDLEFIELQEEYIKDEQKNLKRELVRAQEEVKRIKSVPLVLGQFLEPIDQHTGIVGSTTGSNYVVRILSTIDRELLKPSSSVALHRHSNALVDVLPPEADSSISLLGADERPEVAYADVGGLDIQKQEIREAVELPLTHFDLYRQIGIDPPRG
;
A
#
# COMPACT_ATOMS: atom_id res chain seq x y z
N MET A 1 -0.04 20.20 4.42
CA MET A 1 0.61 21.47 4.78
C MET A 1 1.48 21.23 5.99
N GLU A 2 2.80 21.31 5.80
CA GLU A 2 3.76 22.00 6.67
C GLU A 2 3.70 21.94 8.22
N GLU A 3 3.31 20.87 8.92
CA GLU A 3 3.34 20.94 10.41
C GLU A 3 3.85 19.71 11.18
N ILE A 4 4.91 19.05 10.71
CA ILE A 4 5.71 18.20 11.62
C ILE A 4 7.19 18.49 11.38
N GLY A 5 7.71 19.41 12.19
CA GLY A 5 9.07 19.98 12.16
C GLY A 5 10.17 19.03 12.61
N ILE A 6 10.20 17.80 12.10
CA ILE A 6 11.36 16.90 12.24
C ILE A 6 11.87 16.61 10.83
N ARG A 7 12.46 17.64 10.22
CA ARG A 7 13.41 17.38 9.14
C ARG A 7 14.67 16.85 9.82
N PRO A 8 15.15 15.63 9.49
CA PRO A 8 16.51 15.29 9.87
C PRO A 8 17.39 16.40 9.29
N LYS A 9 18.29 16.96 10.10
CA LYS A 9 19.36 17.80 9.56
C LYS A 9 20.07 16.92 8.54
N VAL A 10 19.77 17.13 7.25
CA VAL A 10 20.63 16.69 6.17
C VAL A 10 21.85 17.58 6.33
N GLU A 11 22.73 17.21 7.26
CA GLU A 11 24.12 17.59 7.14
C GLU A 11 24.50 17.17 5.74
N GLN A 12 24.80 18.18 4.93
CA GLN A 12 25.31 17.99 3.59
C GLN A 12 26.54 17.10 3.74
N VAL A 13 26.35 15.80 3.51
CA VAL A 13 27.44 14.88 3.26
C VAL A 13 28.14 15.50 2.08
N LYS A 14 29.28 16.17 2.34
CA LYS A 14 30.13 16.72 1.30
C LYS A 14 30.33 15.58 0.30
N GLU A 15 29.79 15.76 -0.89
CA GLU A 15 29.93 14.78 -1.95
C GLU A 15 31.40 14.36 -2.08
N PRO A 16 31.68 13.09 -2.38
CA PRO A 16 33.05 12.60 -2.60
C PRO A 16 33.74 13.24 -3.80
N THR A 17 33.09 14.18 -4.50
CA THR A 17 33.65 15.02 -5.59
C THR A 17 34.91 15.79 -5.17
N SER A 18 35.16 15.98 -3.87
CA SER A 18 36.43 16.54 -3.38
C SER A 18 37.66 15.62 -3.53
N ILE A 19 37.46 14.30 -3.66
CA ILE A 19 38.58 13.33 -3.74
C ILE A 19 39.21 13.35 -5.14
N LEU A 20 38.41 13.41 -6.21
CA LEU A 20 38.88 13.48 -7.59
C LEU A 20 39.69 14.77 -7.85
N SER A 21 39.25 15.90 -7.30
CA SER A 21 39.98 17.18 -7.43
C SER A 21 41.35 17.19 -6.71
N LYS A 22 41.55 16.30 -5.72
CA LYS A 22 42.81 16.16 -4.98
C LYS A 22 43.83 15.25 -5.67
N VAL A 23 43.41 14.42 -6.62
CA VAL A 23 44.31 13.51 -7.36
C VAL A 23 45.22 14.32 -8.29
N GLY A 24 44.71 15.38 -8.92
CA GLY A 24 45.50 16.27 -9.78
C GLY A 24 46.52 17.17 -9.05
N GLN A 25 46.57 17.15 -7.72
CA GLN A 25 47.53 17.92 -6.91
C GLN A 25 48.68 17.05 -6.36
N LEU A 26 48.83 15.81 -6.83
CA LEU A 26 49.82 14.86 -6.30
C LEU A 26 51.20 14.94 -6.96
N GLU A 27 51.33 15.64 -8.09
CA GLU A 27 52.58 15.65 -8.88
C GLU A 27 53.64 16.65 -8.36
N ASP A 28 53.28 17.59 -7.47
CA ASP A 28 54.16 18.70 -7.05
C ASP A 28 54.64 18.69 -5.58
N LEU A 29 54.56 17.57 -4.85
CA LEU A 29 54.94 17.52 -3.42
C LEU A 29 56.23 16.73 -3.16
N SER A 30 57.14 17.35 -2.41
CA SER A 30 58.38 16.74 -1.91
C SER A 30 58.10 15.43 -1.15
N GLU A 31 59.00 14.44 -1.24
CA GLU A 31 58.84 13.11 -0.64
C GLU A 31 58.47 13.13 0.86
N GLY A 32 58.86 14.19 1.59
CA GLY A 32 58.50 14.40 3.00
C GLY A 32 57.01 14.71 3.24
N ASP A 33 56.36 15.42 2.31
CA ASP A 33 54.93 15.77 2.42
C ASP A 33 54.02 14.60 2.04
N LEU A 34 54.47 13.75 1.11
CA LEU A 34 53.75 12.54 0.69
C LEU A 34 53.55 11.56 1.86
N TYR A 35 54.58 11.35 2.69
CA TYR A 35 54.50 10.48 3.86
C TYR A 35 53.48 10.98 4.90
N VAL A 36 53.46 12.29 5.17
CA VAL A 36 52.50 12.90 6.10
C VAL A 36 51.06 12.80 5.57
N LYS A 37 50.88 12.95 4.26
CA LYS A 37 49.57 12.81 3.59
C LYS A 37 49.07 11.37 3.60
N LEU A 38 49.95 10.39 3.35
CA LEU A 38 49.64 8.96 3.50
C LEU A 38 49.20 8.66 4.93
N LYS A 39 49.95 9.11 5.94
CA LYS A 39 49.62 8.88 7.35
C LYS A 39 48.32 9.58 7.79
N LYS A 40 47.91 10.67 7.14
CA LYS A 40 46.59 11.31 7.35
C LYS A 40 45.47 10.47 6.70
N LEU A 41 45.63 10.11 5.43
CA LEU A 41 44.67 9.27 4.71
C LEU A 41 44.45 7.94 5.40
N GLN A 42 45.50 7.32 5.94
CA GLN A 42 45.41 6.07 6.68
C GLN A 42 44.57 6.21 7.95
N ARG A 43 44.75 7.30 8.71
CA ARG A 43 43.90 7.61 9.87
C ARG A 43 42.45 7.91 9.49
N ASP A 44 42.25 8.60 8.38
CA ASP A 44 40.89 8.89 7.89
C ASP A 44 40.19 7.60 7.43
N LEU A 45 40.94 6.66 6.84
CA LEU A 45 40.45 5.34 6.42
C LEU A 45 40.04 4.50 7.64
N GLU A 46 40.91 4.42 8.66
CA GLU A 46 40.60 3.76 9.93
C GLU A 46 39.35 4.37 10.61
N PHE A 47 39.19 5.69 10.57
CA PHE A 47 38.01 6.35 11.12
C PHE A 47 36.73 5.99 10.36
N ILE A 48 36.78 5.98 9.03
CA ILE A 48 35.62 5.63 8.19
C ILE A 48 35.24 4.16 8.36
N GLU A 49 36.22 3.26 8.45
CA GLU A 49 35.97 1.83 8.72
C GLU A 49 35.22 1.65 10.05
N LEU A 50 35.64 2.37 11.09
CA LEU A 50 34.99 2.34 12.40
C LEU A 50 33.55 2.91 12.33
N GLN A 51 33.33 3.99 11.57
CA GLN A 51 31.97 4.51 11.34
C GLN A 51 31.09 3.54 10.55
N GLU A 52 31.66 2.83 9.57
CA GLU A 52 30.93 1.84 8.79
C GLU A 52 30.49 0.67 9.68
N GLU A 53 31.39 0.18 10.54
CA GLU A 53 31.08 -0.87 11.53
C GLU A 53 29.98 -0.41 12.48
N TYR A 54 30.08 0.82 13.02
CA TYR A 54 29.06 1.39 13.89
C TYR A 54 27.69 1.48 13.21
N ILE A 55 27.63 1.98 11.97
CA ILE A 55 26.37 2.08 11.21
C ILE A 55 25.80 0.68 10.91
N LYS A 56 26.65 -0.31 10.58
CA LYS A 56 26.20 -1.69 10.35
C LYS A 56 25.58 -2.29 11.61
N ASP A 57 26.18 -2.06 12.77
CA ASP A 57 25.66 -2.51 14.04
C ASP A 57 24.35 -1.81 14.43
N GLU A 58 24.26 -0.49 14.24
CA GLU A 58 23.02 0.28 14.44
C GLU A 58 21.90 -0.20 13.49
N GLN A 59 22.20 -0.43 12.21
CA GLN A 59 21.23 -1.00 11.27
C GLN A 59 20.72 -2.36 11.72
N LYS A 60 21.61 -3.20 12.27
CA LYS A 60 21.23 -4.51 12.80
C LYS A 60 20.38 -4.38 14.06
N ASN A 61 20.68 -3.42 14.92
CA ASN A 61 19.88 -3.15 16.12
C ASN A 61 18.48 -2.66 15.75
N LEU A 62 18.37 -1.64 14.88
CA LEU A 62 17.09 -1.11 14.40
C LEU A 62 16.24 -2.17 13.71
N LYS A 63 16.85 -3.07 12.91
CA LYS A 63 16.14 -4.20 12.30
C LYS A 63 15.54 -5.13 13.36
N ARG A 64 16.25 -5.40 14.46
CA ARG A 64 15.72 -6.22 15.56
C ARG A 64 14.57 -5.52 16.28
N GLU A 65 14.68 -4.22 16.52
CA GLU A 65 13.61 -3.43 17.12
C GLU A 65 12.35 -3.39 16.24
N LEU A 66 12.54 -3.27 14.92
CA LEU A 66 11.44 -3.31 13.95
C LEU A 66 10.69 -4.65 14.03
N VAL A 67 11.41 -5.78 14.01
CA VAL A 67 10.79 -7.11 14.14
C VAL A 67 10.00 -7.24 15.44
N ARG A 68 10.58 -6.76 16.55
CA ARG A 68 9.89 -6.76 17.86
C ARG A 68 8.62 -5.91 17.82
N ALA A 69 8.67 -4.69 17.27
CA ALA A 69 7.51 -3.83 17.13
C ALA A 69 6.42 -4.46 16.23
N GLN A 70 6.82 -5.12 15.14
CA GLN A 70 5.89 -5.84 14.27
C GLN A 70 5.21 -7.02 14.98
N GLU A 71 5.91 -7.75 15.83
CA GLU A 71 5.33 -8.84 16.63
C GLU A 71 4.31 -8.31 17.65
N GLU A 72 4.56 -7.15 18.26
CA GLU A 72 3.61 -6.47 19.14
C GLU A 72 2.33 -6.05 18.37
N VAL A 73 2.48 -5.51 17.16
CA VAL A 73 1.34 -5.18 16.29
C VAL A 73 0.54 -6.44 15.89
N LYS A 74 1.22 -7.53 15.53
CA LYS A 74 0.55 -8.81 15.22
C LYS A 74 -0.26 -9.35 16.40
N ARG A 75 0.22 -9.15 17.64
CA ARG A 75 -0.53 -9.52 18.84
C ARG A 75 -1.85 -8.76 18.93
N ILE A 76 -1.86 -7.46 18.62
CA ILE A 76 -3.08 -6.64 18.57
C ILE A 76 -4.05 -7.12 17.48
N LYS A 77 -3.55 -7.68 16.36
CA LYS A 77 -4.43 -8.27 15.33
C LYS A 77 -5.17 -9.53 15.77
N SER A 78 -4.70 -10.23 16.81
CA SER A 78 -5.21 -11.54 17.21
C SER A 78 -6.25 -11.53 18.35
N VAL A 79 -6.40 -10.40 19.05
CA VAL A 79 -7.43 -10.21 20.09
C VAL A 79 -8.80 -9.99 19.44
N PRO A 80 -9.92 -10.28 20.13
CA PRO A 80 -11.23 -10.41 19.48
C PRO A 80 -11.59 -9.18 18.65
N LEU A 81 -11.81 -9.43 17.36
CA LEU A 81 -12.16 -8.43 16.36
C LEU A 81 -13.68 -8.35 16.21
N VAL A 82 -14.17 -7.16 15.93
CA VAL A 82 -15.56 -6.85 15.60
C VAL A 82 -15.59 -6.45 14.14
N LEU A 83 -16.58 -6.93 13.40
CA LEU A 83 -16.76 -6.56 11.99
C LEU A 83 -17.35 -5.15 11.89
N GLY A 84 -16.96 -4.43 10.85
CA GLY A 84 -17.48 -3.12 10.54
C GLY A 84 -17.36 -2.83 9.05
N GLN A 85 -18.02 -1.76 8.61
CA GLN A 85 -17.91 -1.23 7.25
C GLN A 85 -17.16 0.10 7.29
N PHE A 86 -16.20 0.26 6.39
CA PHE A 86 -15.51 1.54 6.22
C PHE A 86 -16.42 2.49 5.44
N LEU A 87 -16.64 3.70 5.94
CA LEU A 87 -17.48 4.69 5.27
C LEU A 87 -16.63 5.66 4.46
N GLU A 88 -15.84 6.47 5.16
CA GLU A 88 -15.09 7.57 4.54
C GLU A 88 -13.77 7.85 5.28
N PRO A 89 -12.66 8.13 4.58
CA PRO A 89 -11.45 8.66 5.19
C PRO A 89 -11.60 10.15 5.51
N ILE A 90 -11.30 10.56 6.74
CA ILE A 90 -11.25 11.99 7.10
C ILE A 90 -9.84 12.54 6.85
N ASP A 91 -8.84 11.81 7.32
CA ASP A 91 -7.43 12.20 7.28
C ASP A 91 -6.54 10.99 6.97
N GLN A 92 -5.22 11.19 6.93
CA GLN A 92 -4.26 10.12 6.83
C GLN A 92 -4.46 9.11 7.99
N HIS A 93 -4.55 9.52 9.24
CA HIS A 93 -4.57 8.53 10.33
C HIS A 93 -5.97 8.18 10.84
N THR A 94 -7.01 8.79 10.28
CA THR A 94 -8.36 8.74 10.85
C THR A 94 -9.41 8.52 9.76
N GLY A 95 -10.33 7.60 10.01
CA GLY A 95 -11.47 7.32 9.14
C GLY A 95 -12.75 7.07 9.93
N ILE A 96 -13.87 7.10 9.24
CA ILE A 96 -15.19 6.78 9.79
C ILE A 96 -15.50 5.33 9.46
N VAL A 97 -15.90 4.58 10.48
CA VAL A 97 -16.37 3.19 10.34
C VAL A 97 -17.75 3.04 10.94
N GLY A 98 -18.62 2.31 10.24
CA GLY A 98 -19.88 1.83 10.76
C GLY A 98 -19.66 0.46 11.41
N SER A 99 -19.87 0.35 12.72
CA SER A 99 -19.90 -0.96 13.38
C SER A 99 -21.16 -1.72 12.97
N THR A 100 -21.14 -3.05 12.99
CA THR A 100 -22.35 -3.90 12.81
C THR A 100 -23.46 -3.57 13.82
N THR A 101 -23.12 -2.88 14.92
CA THR A 101 -24.08 -2.36 15.91
C THR A 101 -24.88 -1.14 15.44
N GLY A 102 -24.65 -0.63 14.23
CA GLY A 102 -25.35 0.53 13.65
C GLY A 102 -24.86 1.89 14.14
N SER A 103 -23.81 1.92 14.96
CA SER A 103 -23.16 3.16 15.41
C SER A 103 -21.93 3.47 14.56
N ASN A 104 -21.76 4.76 14.24
CA ASN A 104 -20.60 5.25 13.51
C ASN A 104 -19.54 5.75 14.48
N TYR A 105 -18.30 5.31 14.28
CA TYR A 105 -17.15 5.71 15.07
C TYR A 105 -16.12 6.41 14.20
N VAL A 106 -15.49 7.44 14.76
CA VAL A 106 -14.26 8.01 14.21
C VAL A 106 -13.10 7.23 14.81
N VAL A 107 -12.35 6.53 13.97
CA VAL A 107 -11.36 5.53 14.41
C VAL A 107 -10.01 5.81 13.80
N ARG A 108 -8.97 5.41 14.53
CA ARG A 108 -7.59 5.49 14.04
C ARG A 108 -7.29 4.30 13.14
N ILE A 109 -6.70 4.58 11.98
CA ILE A 109 -6.24 3.59 11.01
C ILE A 109 -4.84 3.14 11.41
N LEU A 110 -4.63 1.82 11.48
CA LEU A 110 -3.32 1.25 11.75
C LEU A 110 -2.37 1.50 10.57
N SER A 111 -1.11 1.87 10.86
CA SER A 111 -0.12 2.22 9.82
C SER A 111 0.30 1.04 8.94
N THR A 112 0.04 -0.19 9.36
CA THR A 112 0.37 -1.41 8.62
C THR A 112 -0.56 -1.67 7.44
N ILE A 113 -1.68 -0.95 7.34
CA ILE A 113 -2.73 -1.20 6.34
C ILE A 113 -2.52 -0.33 5.11
N ASP A 114 -2.72 -0.92 3.93
CA ASP A 114 -2.69 -0.21 2.66
C ASP A 114 -3.98 0.58 2.42
N ARG A 115 -3.84 1.86 2.14
CA ARG A 115 -4.96 2.79 1.95
C ARG A 115 -5.72 2.56 0.66
N GLU A 116 -5.06 2.02 -0.36
CA GLU A 116 -5.66 1.79 -1.67
C GLU A 116 -6.73 0.69 -1.63
N LEU A 117 -6.62 -0.22 -0.66
CA LEU A 117 -7.62 -1.27 -0.39
C LEU A 117 -8.83 -0.73 0.38
N LEU A 118 -8.70 0.42 1.06
CA LEU A 118 -9.78 1.08 1.79
C LEU A 118 -10.68 1.86 0.82
N LYS A 119 -11.56 1.13 0.15
CA LYS A 119 -12.69 1.72 -0.59
C LYS A 119 -13.87 1.97 0.35
N PRO A 120 -14.70 2.99 0.09
CA PRO A 120 -15.99 3.12 0.76
C PRO A 120 -16.77 1.81 0.69
N SER A 121 -17.42 1.47 1.80
CA SER A 121 -18.16 0.22 2.02
C SER A 121 -17.32 -1.06 2.04
N SER A 122 -15.99 -0.97 2.14
CA SER A 122 -15.14 -2.15 2.35
C SER A 122 -15.38 -2.73 3.76
N SER A 123 -15.34 -4.07 3.85
CA SER A 123 -15.44 -4.77 5.13
C SER A 123 -14.13 -4.63 5.90
N VAL A 124 -14.19 -4.18 7.14
CA VAL A 124 -13.01 -3.91 7.97
C VAL A 124 -13.14 -4.57 9.33
N ALA A 125 -12.01 -5.00 9.86
CA ALA A 125 -11.89 -5.53 11.20
C ALA A 125 -11.55 -4.40 12.18
N LEU A 126 -12.39 -4.26 13.20
CA LEU A 126 -12.23 -3.32 14.29
C LEU A 126 -11.81 -4.06 15.56
N HIS A 127 -11.02 -3.41 16.41
CA HIS A 127 -10.74 -3.95 17.74
C HIS A 127 -11.90 -3.71 18.71
N ARG A 128 -12.29 -4.71 19.51
CA ARG A 128 -13.50 -4.68 20.36
C ARG A 128 -13.62 -3.50 21.34
N HIS A 129 -12.52 -3.05 21.94
CA HIS A 129 -12.56 -2.01 22.99
C HIS A 129 -12.17 -0.61 22.51
N SER A 130 -11.27 -0.54 21.53
CA SER A 130 -10.71 0.73 21.03
C SER A 130 -11.33 1.16 19.71
N ASN A 131 -12.12 0.29 19.07
CA ASN A 131 -12.67 0.46 17.73
C ASN A 131 -11.63 0.83 16.66
N ALA A 132 -10.33 0.63 16.93
CA ALA A 132 -9.29 0.93 15.96
C ALA A 132 -9.40 0.01 14.74
N LEU A 133 -9.12 0.53 13.55
CA LEU A 133 -9.16 -0.22 12.29
C LEU A 133 -7.87 -1.05 12.18
N VAL A 134 -8.02 -2.38 12.21
CA VAL A 134 -6.91 -3.33 12.33
C VAL A 134 -6.54 -3.99 11.01
N ASP A 135 -7.56 -4.39 10.23
CA ASP A 135 -7.37 -5.02 8.94
C ASP A 135 -8.54 -4.77 8.00
N VAL A 136 -8.31 -4.94 6.72
CA VAL A 136 -9.36 -4.95 5.69
C VAL A 136 -9.65 -6.40 5.37
N LEU A 137 -10.91 -6.77 5.49
CA LEU A 137 -11.36 -8.10 5.09
C LEU A 137 -11.64 -8.08 3.58
N PRO A 138 -11.48 -9.23 2.89
CA PRO A 138 -12.05 -9.37 1.56
C PRO A 138 -13.52 -8.95 1.62
N PRO A 139 -14.04 -8.23 0.60
CA PRO A 139 -15.44 -7.88 0.58
C PRO A 139 -16.22 -9.18 0.73
N GLU A 140 -16.95 -9.32 1.84
CA GLU A 140 -17.88 -10.43 2.03
C GLU A 140 -18.88 -10.28 0.90
N ALA A 141 -18.74 -11.10 -0.14
CA ALA A 141 -19.87 -11.37 -1.01
C ALA A 141 -20.90 -12.00 -0.10
N ASP A 142 -22.05 -11.35 0.07
CA ASP A 142 -23.17 -11.87 0.84
C ASP A 142 -23.32 -13.37 0.55
N SER A 143 -23.59 -14.17 1.59
CA SER A 143 -23.70 -15.63 1.46
C SER A 143 -24.75 -16.07 0.42
N SER A 144 -25.69 -15.19 0.07
CA SER A 144 -26.66 -15.36 -1.01
C SER A 144 -26.06 -15.26 -2.42
N ILE A 145 -25.03 -14.43 -2.64
CA ILE A 145 -24.40 -14.23 -3.96
C ILE A 145 -23.49 -15.42 -4.30
N SER A 146 -22.92 -16.08 -3.29
CA SER A 146 -22.09 -17.28 -3.49
C SER A 146 -22.88 -18.51 -3.98
N LEU A 147 -24.22 -18.50 -3.93
CA LEU A 147 -25.05 -19.61 -4.39
C LEU A 147 -25.09 -19.69 -5.92
N LEU A 148 -25.07 -18.53 -6.60
CA LEU A 148 -25.07 -18.40 -8.07
C LEU A 148 -23.65 -18.56 -8.66
N GLY A 149 -22.87 -19.48 -8.10
CA GLY A 149 -21.54 -19.83 -8.61
C GLY A 149 -21.62 -20.48 -10.00
N ALA A 150 -20.46 -20.72 -10.62
CA ALA A 150 -20.39 -21.36 -11.94
C ALA A 150 -21.09 -22.74 -12.01
N ASP A 151 -21.31 -23.39 -10.86
CA ASP A 151 -22.05 -24.65 -10.74
C ASP A 151 -23.57 -24.51 -10.92
N GLU A 152 -24.15 -23.32 -10.74
CA GLU A 152 -25.60 -23.08 -10.90
C GLU A 152 -25.97 -22.52 -12.28
N ARG A 153 -25.10 -22.68 -13.29
CA ARG A 153 -25.40 -22.26 -14.65
C ARG A 153 -26.54 -23.12 -15.21
N PRO A 154 -27.72 -22.54 -15.56
CA PRO A 154 -28.78 -23.31 -16.19
C PRO A 154 -28.31 -23.82 -17.57
N GLU A 155 -28.68 -25.05 -17.92
CA GLU A 155 -28.34 -25.67 -19.21
C GLU A 155 -29.19 -25.15 -20.39
N VAL A 156 -30.18 -24.29 -20.13
CA VAL A 156 -31.16 -23.82 -21.12
C VAL A 156 -30.52 -22.80 -22.08
N ALA A 157 -30.65 -23.05 -23.38
CA ALA A 157 -30.20 -22.14 -24.44
C ALA A 157 -31.36 -21.29 -25.00
N TYR A 158 -31.04 -20.17 -25.68
CA TYR A 158 -32.04 -19.33 -26.37
C TYR A 158 -32.84 -20.06 -27.45
N ALA A 159 -32.30 -21.17 -27.96
CA ALA A 159 -32.97 -22.05 -28.92
C ALA A 159 -34.07 -22.90 -28.28
N ASP A 160 -33.98 -23.17 -26.98
CA ASP A 160 -34.95 -24.00 -26.23
C ASP A 160 -36.20 -23.21 -25.81
N VAL A 161 -36.12 -21.87 -25.88
CA VAL A 161 -37.25 -20.97 -25.61
C VAL A 161 -38.03 -20.74 -26.90
N GLY A 162 -39.30 -21.13 -26.95
CA GLY A 162 -40.15 -20.88 -28.13
C GLY A 162 -40.65 -19.42 -28.20
N GLY A 163 -40.62 -18.81 -29.39
CA GLY A 163 -41.14 -17.45 -29.63
C GLY A 163 -40.33 -16.33 -28.97
N LEU A 164 -40.99 -15.18 -28.73
CA LEU A 164 -40.42 -13.98 -28.08
C LEU A 164 -39.17 -13.42 -28.77
N ASP A 165 -39.12 -13.48 -30.10
CA ASP A 165 -37.91 -13.12 -30.85
C ASP A 165 -37.51 -11.65 -30.67
N ILE A 166 -38.50 -10.76 -30.55
CA ILE A 166 -38.28 -9.33 -30.27
C ILE A 166 -37.59 -9.16 -28.91
N GLN A 167 -38.10 -9.81 -27.86
CA GLN A 167 -37.55 -9.71 -26.51
C GLN A 167 -36.17 -10.34 -26.41
N LYS A 168 -35.95 -11.48 -27.09
CA LYS A 168 -34.62 -12.11 -27.16
C LYS A 168 -33.59 -11.19 -27.81
N GLN A 169 -33.98 -10.52 -28.89
CA GLN A 169 -33.12 -9.57 -29.56
C GLN A 169 -32.81 -8.36 -28.68
N GLU A 170 -33.83 -7.77 -28.04
CA GLU A 170 -33.67 -6.65 -27.11
C GLU A 170 -32.73 -6.99 -25.94
N ILE A 171 -32.90 -8.17 -25.32
CA ILE A 171 -32.03 -8.62 -24.21
C ILE A 171 -30.60 -8.82 -24.69
N ARG A 172 -30.41 -9.37 -25.89
CA ARG A 172 -29.08 -9.62 -26.46
C ARG A 172 -28.34 -8.30 -26.75
N GLU A 173 -29.04 -7.32 -27.30
CA GLU A 173 -28.49 -5.99 -27.57
C GLU A 173 -28.25 -5.19 -26.28
N ALA A 174 -29.11 -5.34 -25.26
CA ALA A 174 -28.99 -4.59 -24.02
C ALA A 174 -27.94 -5.19 -23.05
N VAL A 175 -27.79 -6.51 -22.99
CA VAL A 175 -26.96 -7.18 -21.97
C VAL A 175 -25.71 -7.83 -22.57
N GLU A 176 -25.85 -8.62 -23.63
CA GLU A 176 -24.73 -9.40 -24.19
C GLU A 176 -23.78 -8.53 -25.02
N LEU A 177 -24.33 -7.62 -25.84
CA LEU A 177 -23.55 -6.80 -26.77
C LEU A 177 -22.59 -5.82 -26.05
N PRO A 178 -22.99 -5.13 -24.97
CA PRO A 178 -22.07 -4.26 -24.22
C PRO A 178 -20.95 -5.03 -23.51
N LEU A 179 -21.23 -6.25 -23.05
CA LEU A 179 -20.27 -7.09 -22.35
C LEU A 179 -19.25 -7.74 -23.29
N THR A 180 -19.69 -8.17 -24.47
CA THR A 180 -18.83 -8.85 -25.46
C THR A 180 -18.09 -7.88 -26.37
N HIS A 181 -18.72 -6.77 -26.78
CA HIS A 181 -18.19 -5.84 -27.79
C HIS A 181 -18.32 -4.36 -27.36
N PHE A 182 -17.76 -4.04 -26.19
CA PHE A 182 -17.76 -2.66 -25.67
C PHE A 182 -17.14 -1.62 -26.63
N ASP A 183 -16.15 -2.02 -27.43
CA ASP A 183 -15.47 -1.13 -28.37
C ASP A 183 -16.41 -0.55 -29.43
N LEU A 184 -17.46 -1.28 -29.83
CA LEU A 184 -18.46 -0.79 -30.79
C LEU A 184 -19.24 0.40 -30.20
N TYR A 185 -19.65 0.32 -28.93
CA TYR A 185 -20.35 1.40 -28.24
C TYR A 185 -19.46 2.64 -28.12
N ARG A 186 -18.17 2.43 -27.83
CA ARG A 186 -17.18 3.52 -27.73
C ARG A 186 -16.92 4.20 -29.08
N GLN A 187 -16.88 3.44 -30.18
CA GLN A 187 -16.69 3.99 -31.53
C GLN A 187 -17.93 4.76 -32.01
N ILE A 188 -19.12 4.27 -31.70
CA ILE A 188 -20.39 4.91 -32.06
C ILE A 188 -20.66 6.12 -31.13
N GLY A 189 -20.09 6.13 -29.93
CA GLY A 189 -20.26 7.20 -28.94
C GLY A 189 -21.60 7.15 -28.21
N ILE A 190 -22.20 5.96 -28.12
CA ILE A 190 -23.44 5.71 -27.37
C ILE A 190 -23.13 5.01 -26.05
N ASP A 191 -23.80 5.44 -24.99
CA ASP A 191 -23.68 4.79 -23.68
C ASP A 191 -24.51 3.49 -23.66
N PRO A 192 -23.94 2.35 -23.22
CA PRO A 192 -24.71 1.13 -23.06
C PRO A 192 -25.74 1.28 -21.93
N PRO A 193 -26.90 0.60 -22.03
CA PRO A 193 -27.88 0.58 -20.95
C PRO A 193 -27.27 -0.05 -19.68
N ARG A 194 -27.51 0.54 -18.51
CA ARG A 194 -26.86 0.14 -17.23
C ARG A 194 -27.66 -0.89 -16.40
N GLY A 195 -28.86 -1.26 -16.85
CA GLY A 195 -29.80 -2.12 -16.13
C GLY A 195 -31.22 -1.67 -16.36
#